data_AF-A0A2Z5FSU5-F1
#
_entry.id   AF-A0A2Z5FSU5-F1
#
_cell.length_a   1.000
_cell.length_b   1.000
_cell.length_c   1.000
_cell.angle_alpha   90.00
_cell.angle_beta   90.00
_cell.angle_gamma   90.00
#
_symmetry.space_group_name_H-M   'P 1'
#
loop_
_entity.id
_entity.type
_entity.pdbx_description
1 polymer ?
#
loop_
_entity_poly.entity_id
_entity_poly.type
_entity_poly.pdbx_seq_one_letter_code
_entity_poly.pdbx_strand_id
1 'polypeptide(L)'
;MDLSSPQRWSREIFKRTWGLRRGRLLDNHAYSLWTNSMSSVWDELDAAPSLDGLRLPPFVLVGAGAVGNSLAYVLMCLEHPDAYPVLVDDDVYDTSNLNRCCLASHRDLEQEKTAVLASRLAGAGIASFPFSGDLKQFVNDARIGLRADVAEEFGDGLYRMVISCVDRGDGRQDIQGLRPHWLVGGSTLDLQAKTNVYAGDVDAACLGCHNPREVKGEAMRVLERQLRAMSQQERFSFLTEHGLDATSIEEYIQGSHCGHLGRAALLDFVCTPPPQFSVGFVSLGSGVLLAASIFRQLLSGMALPQRSGMTTFNFLNGNLGESALARDPQCQICSNLTVSPDPSLQTDTGLTQVG
;
A
#
# COMPACT_ATOMS: atom_id res chain seq x y z
N MET A 1 -3.60 -17.10 39.84
CA MET A 1 -4.63 -16.32 39.12
C MET A 1 -5.70 -17.31 38.70
N ASP A 2 -6.92 -17.12 39.19
CA ASP A 2 -8.04 -18.06 39.06
C ASP A 2 -8.75 -17.83 37.71
N LEU A 3 -8.72 -18.83 36.83
CA LEU A 3 -9.20 -18.79 35.44
C LEU A 3 -10.63 -19.35 35.27
N SER A 4 -11.38 -19.54 36.37
CA SER A 4 -12.60 -20.37 36.37
C SER A 4 -13.94 -19.65 36.05
N SER A 5 -13.93 -18.40 35.56
CA SER A 5 -15.19 -17.65 35.27
C SER A 5 -15.32 -17.18 33.81
N PRO A 6 -16.00 -17.96 32.93
CA PRO A 6 -16.27 -17.58 31.54
C PRO A 6 -17.20 -16.35 31.40
N GLN A 7 -17.99 -16.04 32.44
CA GLN A 7 -19.04 -15.01 32.37
C GLN A 7 -18.52 -13.57 32.59
N ARG A 8 -17.29 -13.39 33.07
CA ARG A 8 -16.72 -12.05 33.30
C ARG A 8 -16.16 -11.41 32.03
N TRP A 9 -15.59 -12.22 31.12
CA TRP A 9 -14.98 -11.77 29.88
C TRP A 9 -16.01 -11.27 28.85
N SER A 10 -17.18 -11.91 28.77
CA SER A 10 -18.20 -11.51 27.80
C SER A 10 -18.72 -10.09 28.06
N ARG A 11 -18.88 -9.67 29.32
CA ARG A 11 -19.36 -8.33 29.66
C ARG A 11 -18.32 -7.21 29.47
N GLU A 12 -17.03 -7.53 29.45
CA GLU A 12 -15.96 -6.53 29.31
C GLU A 12 -15.63 -6.22 27.84
N ILE A 13 -15.77 -7.21 26.95
CA ILE A 13 -15.63 -7.03 25.49
C ILE A 13 -16.68 -6.05 24.94
N PHE A 14 -17.94 -6.15 25.40
CA PHE A 14 -19.04 -5.28 24.93
C PHE A 14 -18.92 -3.81 25.38
N LYS A 15 -18.15 -3.50 26.43
CA LYS A 15 -17.93 -2.09 26.82
C LYS A 15 -16.97 -1.36 25.87
N ARG A 16 -16.13 -2.09 25.13
CA ARG A 16 -15.19 -1.52 24.14
C ARG A 16 -15.79 -1.38 22.74
N THR A 17 -17.05 -1.78 22.53
CA THR A 17 -17.72 -1.66 21.22
C THR A 17 -18.51 -0.37 21.03
N TRP A 18 -18.58 0.52 22.05
CA TRP A 18 -19.21 1.83 21.90
C TRP A 18 -18.38 2.68 20.92
N GLY A 19 -18.95 2.99 19.76
CA GLY A 19 -18.27 3.69 18.67
C GLY A 19 -17.85 2.81 17.48
N LEU A 20 -18.00 1.48 17.56
CA LEU A 20 -17.79 0.63 16.38
C LEU A 20 -18.92 0.84 15.38
N ARG A 21 -18.57 1.21 14.14
CA ARG A 21 -19.51 1.26 13.01
C ARG A 21 -20.14 -0.12 12.83
N ARG A 22 -21.48 -0.17 12.86
CA ARG A 22 -22.22 -1.42 12.67
C ARG A 22 -22.20 -1.80 11.19
N GLY A 23 -21.60 -2.95 10.91
CA GLY A 23 -21.64 -3.57 9.59
C GLY A 23 -22.83 -4.48 9.39
N ARG A 24 -22.91 -5.08 8.20
CA ARG A 24 -23.83 -6.17 7.89
C ARG A 24 -23.17 -7.49 8.31
N LEU A 25 -23.94 -8.40 8.92
CA LEU A 25 -23.52 -9.78 9.09
C LEU A 25 -23.48 -10.45 7.71
N LEU A 26 -22.30 -10.92 7.32
CA LEU A 26 -22.10 -11.66 6.08
C LEU A 26 -22.23 -13.15 6.37
N ASP A 27 -23.20 -13.78 5.72
CA ASP A 27 -23.42 -15.22 5.76
C ASP A 27 -23.58 -15.72 4.33
N ASN A 28 -22.94 -16.85 3.98
CA ASN A 28 -22.89 -17.40 2.63
C ASN A 28 -22.57 -16.33 1.57
N HIS A 29 -21.39 -15.70 1.64
CA HIS A 29 -20.92 -14.78 0.61
C HIS A 29 -19.68 -15.37 -0.06
N ALA A 30 -19.73 -15.51 -1.38
CA ALA A 30 -18.63 -15.94 -2.22
C ALA A 30 -18.33 -14.85 -3.26
N TYR A 31 -17.06 -14.75 -3.64
CA TYR A 31 -16.55 -13.69 -4.49
C TYR A 31 -15.64 -14.27 -5.57
N SER A 32 -15.94 -14.01 -6.85
CA SER A 32 -14.96 -14.25 -7.92
C SER A 32 -14.13 -12.99 -8.08
N LEU A 33 -12.85 -13.05 -7.72
CA LEU A 33 -11.91 -11.95 -7.99
C LEU A 33 -11.52 -11.89 -9.47
N TRP A 34 -11.75 -12.98 -10.22
CA TRP A 34 -11.56 -13.00 -11.66
C TRP A 34 -12.63 -12.17 -12.36
N THR A 35 -13.91 -12.48 -12.13
CA THR A 35 -15.03 -11.77 -12.76
C THR A 35 -15.60 -10.61 -11.96
N ASN A 36 -15.04 -10.34 -10.77
CA ASN A 36 -15.51 -9.32 -9.82
C ASN A 36 -17.01 -9.46 -9.51
N SER A 37 -17.46 -10.70 -9.42
CA SER A 37 -18.85 -11.06 -9.17
C SER A 37 -19.02 -11.56 -7.73
N MET A 38 -20.25 -11.51 -7.26
CA MET A 38 -20.65 -11.96 -5.93
C MET A 38 -21.82 -12.93 -6.08
N SER A 39 -21.80 -14.02 -5.31
CA SER A 39 -22.94 -14.92 -5.17
C SER A 39 -23.00 -15.44 -3.73
N SER A 40 -24.16 -15.98 -3.34
CA SER A 40 -24.29 -16.79 -2.14
C SER A 40 -23.97 -18.27 -2.34
N VAL A 41 -23.73 -18.69 -3.59
CA VAL A 41 -23.44 -20.06 -3.97
C VAL A 41 -22.09 -20.07 -4.69
N TRP A 42 -21.14 -20.85 -4.15
CA TRP A 42 -19.77 -20.92 -4.69
C TRP A 42 -19.76 -21.38 -6.16
N ASP A 43 -20.57 -22.38 -6.49
CA ASP A 43 -20.60 -23.00 -7.82
C ASP A 43 -21.22 -22.11 -8.92
N GLU A 44 -21.83 -20.99 -8.55
CA GLU A 44 -22.35 -19.99 -9.51
C GLU A 44 -21.29 -18.97 -9.95
N LEU A 45 -20.10 -19.00 -9.34
CA LEU A 45 -19.03 -18.07 -9.65
C LEU A 45 -18.11 -18.64 -10.72
N ASP A 46 -17.77 -17.79 -11.68
CA ASP A 46 -16.77 -18.12 -12.69
C ASP A 46 -15.40 -18.34 -12.02
N ALA A 47 -14.84 -19.51 -12.27
CA ALA A 47 -13.45 -19.81 -11.91
C ALA A 47 -12.49 -18.98 -12.75
N ALA A 48 -11.36 -18.61 -12.16
CA ALA A 48 -10.24 -18.06 -12.92
C ALA A 48 -9.64 -19.15 -13.82
N PRO A 49 -8.99 -18.77 -14.95
CA PRO A 49 -8.09 -19.67 -15.66
C PRO A 49 -7.02 -20.23 -14.71
N SER A 50 -6.48 -21.40 -15.06
CA SER A 50 -5.36 -21.96 -14.31
C SER A 50 -4.15 -21.01 -14.34
N LEU A 51 -3.42 -20.94 -13.23
CA LEU A 51 -2.14 -20.24 -13.14
C LEU A 51 -0.97 -21.16 -13.54
N ASP A 52 -1.22 -22.41 -13.90
CA ASP A 52 -0.19 -23.37 -14.28
C ASP A 52 0.65 -22.86 -15.45
N GLY A 53 1.97 -22.84 -15.27
CA GLY A 53 2.91 -22.36 -16.27
C GLY A 53 2.90 -20.84 -16.50
N LEU A 54 2.05 -20.10 -15.78
CA LEU A 54 2.11 -18.64 -15.78
C LEU A 54 3.46 -18.22 -15.16
N ARG A 55 4.11 -17.24 -15.76
CA ARG A 55 5.38 -16.69 -15.25
C ARG A 55 5.18 -15.24 -14.85
N LEU A 56 5.39 -14.98 -13.56
CA LEU A 56 5.44 -13.63 -13.03
C LEU A 56 6.80 -13.02 -13.39
N PRO A 57 6.89 -11.92 -14.18
CA PRO A 57 8.17 -11.25 -14.39
C PRO A 57 8.74 -10.79 -13.04
N PRO A 58 10.07 -10.65 -12.91
CA PRO A 58 10.66 -9.99 -11.75
C PRO A 58 10.02 -8.61 -11.55
N PHE A 59 9.80 -8.24 -10.29
CA PHE A 59 9.09 -7.02 -9.93
C PHE A 59 9.68 -6.38 -8.68
N VAL A 60 9.56 -5.06 -8.57
CA VAL A 60 9.94 -4.33 -7.36
C VAL A 60 8.72 -4.20 -6.45
N LEU A 61 8.80 -4.73 -5.24
CA LEU A 61 7.81 -4.53 -4.18
C LEU A 61 8.29 -3.44 -3.24
N VAL A 62 7.69 -2.26 -3.31
CA VAL A 62 8.03 -1.11 -2.47
C VAL A 62 7.04 -1.05 -1.30
N GLY A 63 7.54 -1.26 -0.09
CA GLY A 63 6.77 -1.40 1.14
C GLY A 63 6.57 -2.86 1.56
N ALA A 64 7.37 -3.31 2.52
CA ALA A 64 7.29 -4.61 3.20
C ALA A 64 6.40 -4.57 4.47
N GLY A 65 5.59 -3.52 4.62
CA GLY A 65 4.56 -3.42 5.65
C GLY A 65 3.38 -4.39 5.43
N ALA A 66 2.22 -4.10 6.04
CA ALA A 66 1.11 -5.04 6.15
C ALA A 66 0.60 -5.60 4.80
N VAL A 67 0.44 -4.75 3.78
CA VAL A 67 -0.04 -5.15 2.46
C VAL A 67 1.01 -5.93 1.67
N GLY A 68 2.26 -5.47 1.66
CA GLY A 68 3.36 -6.18 0.99
C GLY A 68 3.64 -7.55 1.63
N ASN A 69 3.60 -7.62 2.95
CA ASN A 69 3.68 -8.86 3.72
C ASN A 69 2.53 -9.83 3.37
N SER A 70 1.31 -9.30 3.22
CA SER A 70 0.14 -10.09 2.80
C SER A 70 0.25 -10.60 1.36
N LEU A 71 0.76 -9.79 0.43
CA LEU A 71 1.02 -10.22 -0.94
C LEU A 71 2.04 -11.37 -0.96
N ALA A 72 3.14 -11.25 -0.22
CA ALA A 72 4.13 -12.32 -0.09
C ALA A 72 3.52 -13.60 0.47
N TYR A 73 2.64 -13.51 1.48
CA TYR A 73 1.91 -14.66 2.00
C TYR A 73 1.05 -15.34 0.91
N VAL A 74 0.35 -14.55 0.09
CA VAL A 74 -0.43 -15.08 -1.03
C VAL A 74 0.47 -15.77 -2.06
N LEU A 75 1.61 -15.17 -2.42
CA LEU A 75 2.58 -15.78 -3.35
C LEU A 75 3.14 -17.11 -2.82
N MET A 76 3.43 -17.19 -1.51
CA MET A 76 3.84 -18.44 -0.86
C MET A 76 2.74 -19.51 -0.93
N CYS A 77 1.48 -19.13 -0.70
CA CYS A 77 0.34 -20.06 -0.78
C CYS A 77 0.05 -20.53 -2.21
N LEU A 78 0.37 -19.72 -3.22
CA LEU A 78 0.18 -20.08 -4.63
C LEU A 78 1.30 -20.95 -5.19
N GLU A 79 2.34 -21.25 -4.39
CA GLU A 79 3.47 -22.08 -4.78
C GLU A 79 4.04 -21.68 -6.16
N HIS A 80 4.31 -20.38 -6.33
CA HIS A 80 4.79 -19.83 -7.60
C HIS A 80 6.32 -19.60 -7.55
N PRO A 81 7.17 -20.66 -7.66
CA PRO A 81 8.60 -20.58 -7.38
C PRO A 81 9.37 -19.65 -8.34
N ASP A 82 8.83 -19.42 -9.54
CA ASP A 82 9.45 -18.57 -10.55
C ASP A 82 9.31 -17.06 -10.26
N ALA A 83 8.55 -16.68 -9.23
CA ALA A 83 8.46 -15.29 -8.80
C ALA A 83 9.82 -14.80 -8.29
N TYR A 84 10.15 -13.54 -8.61
CA TYR A 84 11.38 -12.90 -8.14
C TYR A 84 11.09 -11.46 -7.67
N PRO A 85 10.62 -11.28 -6.43
CA PRO A 85 10.44 -9.96 -5.84
C PRO A 85 11.78 -9.33 -5.44
N VAL A 86 11.95 -8.08 -5.84
CA VAL A 86 12.95 -7.16 -5.30
C VAL A 86 12.25 -6.32 -4.22
N LEU A 87 12.59 -6.58 -2.96
CA LEU A 87 11.92 -6.00 -1.79
C LEU A 87 12.63 -4.71 -1.39
N VAL A 88 11.89 -3.61 -1.29
CA VAL A 88 12.42 -2.30 -0.88
C VAL A 88 11.59 -1.75 0.27
N ASP A 89 12.21 -1.59 1.44
CA ASP A 89 11.61 -0.98 2.64
C ASP A 89 12.75 -0.52 3.55
N ASP A 90 12.59 0.63 4.20
CA ASP A 90 13.57 1.26 5.09
C ASP A 90 13.29 1.03 6.58
N ASP A 91 12.27 0.23 6.90
CA ASP A 91 11.78 0.07 8.26
C ASP A 91 12.10 -1.32 8.85
N VAL A 92 11.99 -1.39 10.18
CA VAL A 92 12.12 -2.61 10.97
C VAL A 92 10.78 -3.02 11.55
N TYR A 93 10.64 -4.29 11.97
CA TYR A 93 9.42 -4.69 12.67
C TYR A 93 9.36 -4.13 14.09
N ASP A 94 8.24 -3.50 14.42
CA ASP A 94 7.89 -3.13 15.78
C ASP A 94 6.69 -3.93 16.32
N THR A 95 6.36 -3.72 17.59
CA THR A 95 5.21 -4.39 18.22
C THR A 95 3.88 -4.01 17.58
N SER A 96 3.77 -2.82 17.00
CA SER A 96 2.58 -2.40 16.28
C SER A 96 2.36 -3.29 15.06
N ASN A 97 3.42 -3.69 14.35
CA ASN A 97 3.30 -4.43 13.09
C ASN A 97 2.73 -5.83 13.25
N LEU A 98 2.91 -6.47 14.42
CA LEU A 98 2.46 -7.85 14.68
C LEU A 98 0.95 -8.03 14.58
N ASN A 99 0.17 -6.94 14.67
CA ASN A 99 -1.28 -7.00 14.52
C ASN A 99 -1.76 -7.10 13.05
N ARG A 100 -0.87 -6.85 12.08
CA ARG A 100 -1.24 -6.66 10.66
C ARG A 100 -0.28 -7.27 9.64
N CYS A 101 0.95 -7.60 10.01
CA CYS A 101 1.91 -8.28 9.14
C CYS A 101 1.86 -9.79 9.41
N CYS A 102 1.10 -10.53 8.61
CA CYS A 102 0.78 -11.94 8.84
C CYS A 102 1.99 -12.91 8.87
N LEU A 103 3.11 -12.54 8.26
CA LEU A 103 4.35 -13.34 8.24
C LEU A 103 5.35 -12.93 9.34
N ALA A 104 5.07 -11.85 10.07
CA ALA A 104 5.92 -11.37 11.16
C ALA A 104 5.54 -12.05 12.49
N SER A 105 6.54 -12.25 13.35
CA SER A 105 6.39 -12.84 14.67
C SER A 105 7.14 -12.02 15.72
N HIS A 106 6.92 -12.32 16.99
CA HIS A 106 7.67 -11.69 18.08
C HIS A 106 9.20 -11.85 17.98
N ARG A 107 9.69 -12.87 17.27
CA ARG A 107 11.13 -13.09 17.07
C ARG A 107 11.73 -12.13 16.04
N ASP A 108 10.89 -11.51 15.22
CA ASP A 108 11.29 -10.65 14.12
C ASP A 108 11.35 -9.17 14.51
N LEU A 109 10.99 -8.83 15.76
CA LEU A 109 11.08 -7.45 16.27
C LEU A 109 12.51 -6.90 16.12
N GLU A 110 12.59 -5.63 15.75
CA GLU A 110 13.83 -4.88 15.48
C GLU A 110 14.63 -5.38 14.26
N GLN A 111 14.15 -6.40 13.55
CA GLN A 111 14.77 -6.85 12.29
C GLN A 111 14.20 -6.08 11.10
N GLU A 112 15.03 -5.88 10.09
CA GLU A 112 14.65 -5.28 8.82
C GLU A 112 13.51 -6.06 8.17
N LYS A 113 12.45 -5.37 7.74
CA LYS A 113 11.26 -6.03 7.20
C LYS A 113 11.57 -6.81 5.93
N THR A 114 12.43 -6.27 5.06
CA THR A 114 12.83 -6.90 3.80
C THR A 114 13.61 -8.19 4.04
N ALA A 115 14.55 -8.21 4.99
CA ALA A 115 15.34 -9.38 5.33
C ALA A 115 14.48 -10.53 5.86
N VAL A 116 13.57 -10.23 6.79
CA VAL A 116 12.63 -11.21 7.34
C VAL A 116 11.70 -11.74 6.23
N LEU A 117 11.15 -10.86 5.39
CA LEU A 117 10.26 -11.26 4.31
C LEU A 117 10.96 -12.12 3.26
N ALA A 118 12.20 -11.78 2.89
CA ALA A 118 13.04 -12.59 2.02
C ALA A 118 13.31 -13.98 2.60
N SER A 119 13.56 -14.08 3.92
CA SER A 119 13.73 -15.36 4.61
C SER A 119 12.46 -16.23 4.52
N ARG A 120 11.26 -15.64 4.67
CA ARG A 120 9.98 -16.37 4.54
C ARG A 120 9.74 -16.85 3.12
N LEU A 121 9.99 -16.00 2.12
CA LEU A 121 9.89 -16.36 0.71
C LEU A 121 10.87 -17.49 0.34
N ALA A 122 12.12 -17.41 0.81
CA ALA A 122 13.11 -18.45 0.60
C ALA A 122 12.68 -19.80 1.23
N GLY A 123 12.04 -19.76 2.40
CA GLY A 123 11.44 -20.94 3.03
C GLY A 123 10.33 -21.60 2.21
N ALA A 124 9.67 -20.85 1.33
CA ALA A 124 8.70 -21.34 0.36
C ALA A 124 9.29 -21.62 -1.03
N GLY A 125 10.62 -21.57 -1.18
CA GLY A 125 11.31 -21.79 -2.46
C GLY A 125 11.23 -20.62 -3.45
N ILE A 126 10.81 -19.43 -3.01
CA ILE A 126 10.73 -18.22 -3.84
C ILE A 126 12.01 -17.41 -3.63
N ALA A 127 12.81 -17.27 -4.68
CA ALA A 127 14.01 -16.43 -4.65
C ALA A 127 13.62 -14.95 -4.59
N SER A 128 14.35 -14.14 -3.83
CA SER A 128 14.08 -12.71 -3.67
C SER A 128 15.35 -11.91 -3.41
N PHE A 129 15.29 -10.60 -3.61
CA PHE A 129 16.38 -9.67 -3.28
C PHE A 129 15.90 -8.66 -2.22
N PRO A 130 16.38 -8.75 -0.97
CA PRO A 130 16.09 -7.74 0.05
C PRO A 130 17.00 -6.51 -0.11
N PHE A 131 16.40 -5.32 -0.12
CA PHE A 131 17.10 -4.04 -0.01
C PHE A 131 16.56 -3.27 1.20
N SER A 132 17.41 -3.03 2.20
CA SER A 132 17.10 -2.25 3.39
C SER A 132 17.44 -0.79 3.13
N GLY A 133 16.42 0.02 2.89
CA GLY A 133 16.56 1.42 2.51
C GLY A 133 15.38 1.94 1.71
N ASP A 134 15.31 3.25 1.55
CA ASP A 134 14.23 3.89 0.81
C ASP A 134 14.41 3.71 -0.70
N LEU A 135 13.39 4.09 -1.47
CA LEU A 135 13.44 3.92 -2.91
C LEU A 135 14.53 4.77 -3.58
N LYS A 136 14.89 5.93 -3.00
CA LYS A 136 15.96 6.78 -3.55
C LYS A 136 17.32 6.10 -3.36
N GLN A 137 17.56 5.52 -2.20
CA GLN A 137 18.75 4.71 -1.94
C GLN A 137 18.80 3.52 -2.90
N PHE A 138 17.67 2.81 -3.08
CA PHE A 138 17.61 1.67 -4.00
C PHE A 138 17.99 2.02 -5.46
N VAL A 139 17.61 3.22 -5.93
CA VAL A 139 17.95 3.70 -7.27
C VAL A 139 19.42 4.10 -7.39
N ASN A 140 20.03 4.65 -6.33
CA ASN A 140 21.36 5.24 -6.38
C ASN A 140 22.49 4.30 -5.92
N ASP A 141 22.18 3.33 -5.05
CA ASP A 141 23.16 2.48 -4.38
C ASP A 141 23.47 1.21 -5.19
N ALA A 142 24.59 0.57 -4.87
CA ALA A 142 24.97 -0.70 -5.46
C ALA A 142 24.03 -1.83 -4.98
N ARG A 143 23.50 -2.61 -5.94
CA ARG A 143 22.56 -3.71 -5.69
C ARG A 143 23.28 -5.07 -5.67
N ILE A 144 24.26 -5.21 -4.77
CA ILE A 144 25.14 -6.38 -4.71
C ILE A 144 24.34 -7.65 -4.43
N GLY A 145 24.42 -8.64 -5.32
CA GLY A 145 23.70 -9.91 -5.20
C GLY A 145 22.35 -9.95 -5.92
N LEU A 146 21.94 -8.84 -6.57
CA LEU A 146 20.78 -8.84 -7.46
C LEU A 146 21.03 -9.76 -8.67
N ARG A 147 20.02 -10.53 -9.07
CA ARG A 147 20.05 -11.40 -10.26
C ARG A 147 20.49 -10.60 -11.49
N ALA A 148 21.42 -11.15 -12.27
CA ALA A 148 22.14 -10.39 -13.30
C ALA A 148 21.24 -9.78 -14.38
N ASP A 149 20.24 -10.53 -14.86
CA ASP A 149 19.24 -10.04 -15.82
C ASP A 149 18.41 -8.87 -15.26
N VAL A 150 18.03 -8.95 -13.98
CA VAL A 150 17.28 -7.86 -13.31
C VAL A 150 18.18 -6.65 -13.05
N ALA A 151 19.44 -6.88 -12.71
CA ALA A 151 20.42 -5.81 -12.50
C ALA A 151 20.72 -5.04 -13.79
N GLU A 152 20.78 -5.73 -14.94
CA GLU A 152 20.90 -5.13 -16.27
C GLU A 152 19.68 -4.25 -16.59
N GLU A 153 18.46 -4.80 -16.46
CA GLU A 153 17.22 -4.04 -16.69
C GLU A 153 17.15 -2.77 -15.83
N PHE A 154 17.45 -2.88 -14.54
CA PHE A 154 17.41 -1.73 -13.64
C PHE A 154 18.58 -0.77 -13.84
N GLY A 155 19.69 -1.22 -14.44
CA GLY A 155 20.81 -0.37 -14.84
C GLY A 155 20.44 0.57 -15.98
N ASP A 156 19.57 0.08 -16.88
CA ASP A 156 19.00 0.86 -17.99
C ASP A 156 17.80 1.72 -17.56
N GLY A 157 17.44 1.70 -16.27
CA GLY A 157 16.26 2.39 -15.74
C GLY A 157 14.94 1.76 -16.16
N LEU A 158 14.95 0.49 -16.60
CA LEU A 158 13.77 -0.23 -17.04
C LEU A 158 13.16 -1.02 -15.88
N TYR A 159 11.97 -0.61 -15.46
CA TYR A 159 11.21 -1.29 -14.40
C TYR A 159 9.97 -1.95 -15.01
N ARG A 160 10.01 -3.25 -15.30
CA ARG A 160 8.87 -3.95 -15.93
C ARG A 160 7.61 -3.89 -15.08
N MET A 161 7.72 -4.21 -13.80
CA MET A 161 6.61 -4.20 -12.87
C MET A 161 7.07 -3.62 -11.54
N VAL A 162 6.29 -2.66 -11.02
CA VAL A 162 6.45 -2.13 -9.68
C VAL A 162 5.12 -2.27 -8.94
N ILE A 163 5.22 -2.75 -7.70
CA ILE A 163 4.10 -2.96 -6.80
C ILE A 163 4.25 -1.99 -5.63
N SER A 164 3.31 -1.07 -5.51
CA SER A 164 3.26 -0.09 -4.43
C SER A 164 2.46 -0.64 -3.25
N CYS A 165 3.10 -0.79 -2.09
CA CYS A 165 2.47 -1.13 -0.82
C CYS A 165 2.78 -0.11 0.27
N VAL A 166 3.25 1.08 -0.12
CA VAL A 166 3.51 2.22 0.77
C VAL A 166 2.21 2.98 1.10
N ASP A 167 2.15 3.48 2.33
CA ASP A 167 1.03 4.24 2.87
C ASP A 167 1.20 5.76 2.73
N ARG A 168 2.44 6.25 2.55
CA ARG A 168 2.76 7.68 2.42
C ARG A 168 2.72 8.20 0.99
N GLY A 169 2.21 9.43 0.85
CA GLY A 169 2.15 10.14 -0.43
C GLY A 169 3.52 10.34 -1.08
N ASP A 170 4.54 10.65 -0.29
CA ASP A 170 5.91 10.81 -0.80
C ASP A 170 6.45 9.55 -1.46
N GLY A 171 6.30 8.39 -0.81
CA GLY A 171 6.71 7.10 -1.37
C GLY A 171 5.95 6.77 -2.65
N ARG A 172 4.64 7.05 -2.70
CA ARG A 172 3.82 6.86 -3.91
C ARG A 172 4.32 7.70 -5.09
N GLN A 173 4.75 8.94 -4.84
CA GLN A 173 5.32 9.79 -5.88
C GLN A 173 6.71 9.36 -6.31
N ASP A 174 7.55 8.93 -5.37
CA ASP A 174 8.88 8.39 -5.69
C ASP A 174 8.76 7.14 -6.57
N ILE A 175 7.82 6.24 -6.26
CA ILE A 175 7.50 5.05 -7.08
C ILE A 175 7.06 5.46 -8.50
N GLN A 176 6.18 6.47 -8.61
CA GLN A 176 5.75 6.96 -9.92
C GLN A 176 6.92 7.50 -10.76
N GLY A 177 7.97 8.02 -10.10
CA GLY A 177 9.19 8.50 -10.73
C GLY A 177 10.01 7.41 -11.44
N LEU A 178 9.84 6.14 -11.07
CA LEU A 178 10.49 5.00 -11.73
C LEU A 178 9.97 4.76 -13.17
N ARG A 179 8.80 5.32 -13.51
CA ARG A 179 8.12 5.14 -14.80
C ARG A 179 8.04 3.65 -15.24
N PRO A 180 7.52 2.76 -14.38
CA PRO A 180 7.47 1.35 -14.72
C PRO A 180 6.49 1.07 -15.86
N HIS A 181 6.69 -0.02 -16.59
CA HIS A 181 5.73 -0.45 -17.61
C HIS A 181 4.39 -0.80 -16.97
N TRP A 182 4.42 -1.54 -15.86
CA TRP A 182 3.24 -1.87 -15.06
C TRP A 182 3.38 -1.37 -13.63
N LEU A 183 2.37 -0.63 -13.18
CA LEU A 183 2.28 -0.14 -11.81
C LEU A 183 0.97 -0.59 -11.19
N VAL A 184 1.08 -1.39 -10.12
CA VAL A 184 -0.07 -1.85 -9.34
C VAL A 184 0.15 -1.44 -7.89
N GLY A 185 -0.90 -1.03 -7.18
CA GLY A 185 -0.79 -0.65 -5.78
C GLY A 185 -1.88 -1.25 -4.93
N GLY A 186 -1.53 -1.72 -3.74
CA GLY A 186 -2.46 -2.14 -2.71
C GLY A 186 -2.53 -1.10 -1.60
N SER A 187 -3.72 -0.85 -1.08
CA SER A 187 -3.90 0.03 0.08
C SER A 187 -5.08 -0.38 0.94
N THR A 188 -5.10 0.11 2.17
CA THR A 188 -6.22 -0.05 3.10
C THR A 188 -6.73 1.32 3.53
N LEU A 189 -8.03 1.45 3.72
CA LEU A 189 -8.66 2.63 4.33
C LEU A 189 -9.84 2.17 5.18
N ASP A 190 -9.79 2.43 6.48
CA ASP A 190 -10.76 1.87 7.44
C ASP A 190 -10.87 0.33 7.29
N LEU A 191 -12.08 -0.17 7.01
CA LEU A 191 -12.40 -1.57 6.74
C LEU A 191 -12.49 -1.85 5.23
N GLN A 192 -11.80 -1.06 4.41
CA GLN A 192 -11.73 -1.27 2.96
C GLN A 192 -10.34 -1.72 2.54
N ALA A 193 -10.28 -2.82 1.79
CA ALA A 193 -9.13 -3.23 1.03
C ALA A 193 -9.25 -2.72 -0.39
N LYS A 194 -8.15 -2.22 -0.96
CA LYS A 194 -8.12 -1.67 -2.32
C LYS A 194 -6.92 -2.21 -3.07
N THR A 195 -7.09 -2.32 -4.38
CA THR A 195 -6.03 -2.55 -5.36
C THR A 195 -6.30 -1.68 -6.57
N ASN A 196 -5.24 -1.09 -7.12
CA ASN A 196 -5.31 -0.18 -8.24
C ASN A 196 -4.23 -0.54 -9.27
N VAL A 197 -4.60 -0.56 -10.55
CA VAL A 197 -3.68 -0.59 -11.69
C VAL A 197 -3.59 0.83 -12.25
N TYR A 198 -2.38 1.39 -12.28
CA TYR A 198 -2.14 2.81 -12.60
C TYR A 198 -1.58 3.04 -14.02
N ALA A 199 -1.38 1.98 -14.80
CA ALA A 199 -0.77 2.07 -16.14
C ALA A 199 -1.77 1.60 -17.22
N GLY A 200 -1.74 2.24 -18.39
CA GLY A 200 -2.38 1.75 -19.62
C GLY A 200 -3.29 2.76 -20.33
N ASP A 201 -4.02 3.59 -19.59
CA ASP A 201 -5.03 4.47 -20.19
C ASP A 201 -4.65 5.96 -20.07
N VAL A 202 -4.89 6.73 -21.14
CA VAL A 202 -4.57 8.17 -21.23
C VAL A 202 -5.24 9.01 -20.13
N ASP A 203 -6.42 8.56 -19.69
CA ASP A 203 -7.25 9.27 -18.70
C ASP A 203 -7.21 8.62 -17.31
N ALA A 204 -6.45 7.54 -17.13
CA ALA A 204 -6.31 6.90 -15.82
C ALA A 204 -5.44 7.74 -14.87
N ALA A 205 -5.80 7.68 -13.59
CA ALA A 205 -4.97 8.20 -12.52
C ALA A 205 -3.60 7.50 -12.51
N CYS A 206 -2.52 8.29 -12.48
CA CYS A 206 -1.20 7.78 -12.10
C CYS A 206 -1.14 7.59 -10.58
N LEU A 207 -0.09 6.93 -10.06
CA LEU A 207 0.04 6.69 -8.62
C LEU A 207 0.16 7.99 -7.80
N GLY A 208 0.66 9.07 -8.40
CA GLY A 208 0.70 10.40 -7.80
C GLY A 208 -0.63 11.16 -7.82
N CYS A 209 -1.61 10.76 -8.66
CA CYS A 209 -2.94 11.38 -8.64
C CYS A 209 -3.62 11.06 -7.31
N HIS A 210 -4.24 12.08 -6.71
CA HIS A 210 -4.91 11.96 -5.40
C HIS A 210 -3.99 11.52 -4.24
N ASN A 211 -2.66 11.52 -4.47
CA ASN A 211 -1.62 11.21 -3.48
C ASN A 211 -0.56 12.32 -3.48
N PRO A 212 -0.94 13.57 -3.14
CA PRO A 212 0.01 14.66 -3.07
C PRO A 212 1.09 14.37 -2.01
N ARG A 213 2.29 14.92 -2.22
CA ARG A 213 3.33 14.90 -1.19
C ARG A 213 2.80 15.56 0.06
N GLU A 214 3.18 15.02 1.20
CA GLU A 214 2.83 15.62 2.48
C GLU A 214 3.52 16.98 2.58
N VAL A 215 2.75 18.06 2.46
CA VAL A 215 3.27 19.42 2.61
C VAL A 215 3.41 19.72 4.10
N LYS A 216 4.41 19.10 4.73
CA LYS A 216 4.68 19.19 6.18
C LYS A 216 4.72 20.64 6.67
N GLY A 217 5.26 21.54 5.84
CA GLY A 217 5.36 22.97 6.15
C GLY A 217 4.02 23.69 6.26
N GLU A 218 2.99 23.33 5.47
CA GLU A 218 1.71 24.04 5.52
C GLU A 218 0.88 23.59 6.72
N ALA A 219 0.79 22.27 6.95
CA ALA A 219 0.10 21.73 8.12
C ALA A 219 0.75 22.24 9.43
N MET A 220 2.08 22.39 9.43
CA MET A 220 2.80 23.03 10.54
C MET A 220 2.42 24.49 10.72
N ARG A 221 2.38 25.31 9.64
CA ARG A 221 1.96 26.72 9.72
C ARG A 221 0.53 26.88 10.21
N VAL A 222 -0.38 25.98 9.80
CA VAL A 222 -1.77 25.97 10.26
C VAL A 222 -1.83 25.72 11.77
N LEU A 223 -1.13 24.70 12.26
CA LEU A 223 -1.06 24.41 13.69
C LEU A 223 -0.40 25.55 14.46
N GLU A 224 0.72 26.09 13.98
CA GLU A 224 1.38 27.23 14.61
C GLU A 224 0.46 28.45 14.73
N ARG A 225 -0.32 28.75 13.67
CA ARG A 225 -1.30 29.85 13.70
C ARG A 225 -2.39 29.59 14.72
N GLN A 226 -2.87 28.35 14.82
CA GLN A 226 -3.86 27.94 15.82
C GLN A 226 -3.30 28.09 17.23
N LEU A 227 -2.08 27.59 17.50
CA LEU A 227 -1.43 27.71 18.80
C LEU A 227 -1.21 29.19 19.15
N ARG A 228 -0.74 30.02 18.22
CA ARG A 228 -0.55 31.47 18.44
C ARG A 228 -1.85 32.22 18.75
N ALA A 229 -2.99 31.73 18.26
CA ALA A 229 -4.30 32.30 18.53
C ALA A 229 -4.86 31.91 19.92
N MET A 230 -4.33 30.84 20.54
CA MET A 230 -4.70 30.42 21.89
C MET A 230 -3.99 31.29 22.94
N SER A 231 -4.67 31.53 24.07
CA SER A 231 -4.01 32.05 25.27
C SER A 231 -2.93 31.07 25.77
N GLN A 232 -1.98 31.56 26.56
CA GLN A 232 -0.88 30.72 27.06
C GLN A 232 -1.40 29.49 27.83
N GLN A 233 -2.44 29.65 28.65
CA GLN A 233 -3.03 28.56 29.44
C GLN A 233 -3.76 27.53 28.56
N GLU A 234 -4.53 27.99 27.57
CA GLU A 234 -5.21 27.09 26.61
C GLU A 234 -4.19 26.29 25.81
N ARG A 235 -3.13 26.94 25.33
CA ARG A 235 -2.07 26.30 24.55
C ARG A 235 -1.32 25.25 25.36
N PHE A 236 -0.94 25.57 26.60
CA PHE A 236 -0.29 24.62 27.50
C PHE A 236 -1.17 23.39 27.75
N SER A 237 -2.46 23.62 27.98
CA SER A 237 -3.44 22.54 28.20
C SER A 237 -3.55 21.66 26.95
N PHE A 238 -3.72 22.27 25.78
CA PHE A 238 -3.78 21.58 24.49
C PHE A 238 -2.54 20.73 24.24
N LEU A 239 -1.34 21.29 24.38
CA LEU A 239 -0.09 20.57 24.13
C LEU A 239 0.11 19.41 25.12
N THR A 240 -0.20 19.63 26.40
CA THR A 240 -0.10 18.58 27.43
C THR A 240 -1.09 17.44 27.21
N GLU A 241 -2.34 17.77 26.82
CA GLU A 241 -3.37 16.77 26.50
C GLU A 241 -2.96 15.86 25.34
N HIS A 242 -2.20 16.41 24.39
CA HIS A 242 -1.67 15.68 23.24
C HIS A 242 -0.28 15.07 23.50
N GLY A 243 0.20 15.09 24.75
CA GLY A 243 1.47 14.47 25.15
C GLY A 243 2.73 15.19 24.62
N LEU A 244 2.62 16.46 24.23
CA LEU A 244 3.73 17.26 23.74
C LEU A 244 4.40 18.04 24.87
N ASP A 245 5.71 18.27 24.76
CA ASP A 245 6.42 19.16 25.68
C ASP A 245 6.01 20.62 25.43
N ALA A 246 5.03 21.07 26.21
CA ALA A 246 4.49 22.41 26.14
C ALA A 246 5.56 23.48 26.36
N THR A 247 6.62 23.21 27.12
CA THR A 247 7.68 24.20 27.43
C THR A 247 8.53 24.46 26.19
N SER A 248 9.08 23.39 25.58
CA SER A 248 9.89 23.51 24.35
C SER A 248 9.11 24.13 23.19
N ILE A 249 7.81 23.84 23.09
CA ILE A 249 6.95 24.40 22.05
C ILE A 249 6.61 25.87 22.34
N GLU A 250 6.39 26.24 23.61
CA GLU A 250 6.15 27.63 23.97
C GLU A 250 7.37 28.50 23.70
N GLU A 251 8.57 28.02 24.03
CA GLU A 251 9.83 28.68 23.70
C GLU A 251 9.98 28.90 22.18
N TYR A 252 9.63 27.90 21.38
CA TYR A 252 9.61 28.01 19.91
C TYR A 252 8.58 29.04 19.40
N ILE A 253 7.39 29.10 20.00
CA ILE A 253 6.34 30.04 19.57
C ILE A 253 6.69 31.48 19.97
N GLN A 254 7.25 31.69 21.17
CA GLN A 254 7.59 33.02 21.68
C GLN A 254 8.91 33.56 21.12
N GLY A 255 9.87 32.70 20.78
CA GLY A 255 11.19 33.07 20.30
C GLY A 255 11.29 33.18 18.77
N SER A 256 11.96 34.23 18.27
CA SER A 256 12.29 34.36 16.85
C SER A 256 13.54 33.55 16.41
N HIS A 257 14.17 32.80 17.32
CA HIS A 257 15.45 32.14 17.06
C HIS A 257 15.53 30.70 17.61
N CYS A 258 15.72 29.73 16.70
CA CYS A 258 16.33 28.41 16.91
C CYS A 258 15.74 27.44 17.97
N GLY A 259 14.43 27.42 18.20
CA GLY A 259 13.77 26.32 18.90
C GLY A 259 13.70 25.04 18.06
N HIS A 260 14.83 24.39 17.75
CA HIS A 260 14.87 23.17 16.93
C HIS A 260 14.04 22.03 17.54
N LEU A 261 14.03 21.90 18.86
CA LEU A 261 13.28 20.87 19.59
C LEU A 261 11.77 21.12 19.52
N GLY A 262 11.30 22.32 19.85
CA GLY A 262 9.88 22.67 19.75
C GLY A 262 9.36 22.58 18.31
N ARG A 263 10.16 23.00 17.33
CA ARG A 263 9.84 22.84 15.90
C ARG A 263 9.73 21.37 15.50
N ALA A 264 10.68 20.53 15.93
CA ALA A 264 10.66 19.10 15.64
C ALA A 264 9.45 18.41 16.27
N ALA A 265 9.11 18.73 17.52
CA ALA A 265 7.94 18.18 18.21
C ALA A 265 6.62 18.57 17.52
N LEU A 266 6.48 19.82 17.06
CA LEU A 266 5.31 20.23 16.29
C LEU A 266 5.24 19.56 14.92
N LEU A 267 6.37 19.44 14.23
CA LEU A 267 6.42 18.72 12.95
C LEU A 267 6.02 17.26 13.15
N ASP A 268 6.53 16.61 14.19
CA ASP A 268 6.18 15.23 14.52
C ASP A 268 4.68 15.08 14.79
N PHE A 269 4.10 15.96 15.62
CA PHE A 269 2.67 15.97 15.90
C PHE A 269 1.81 16.16 14.64
N VAL A 270 2.20 17.08 13.76
CA VAL A 270 1.46 17.37 12.53
C VAL A 270 1.60 16.24 11.50
N CYS A 271 2.76 15.59 11.46
CA CYS A 271 3.04 14.52 10.52
C CYS A 271 2.56 13.16 11.05
N THR A 272 2.21 13.05 12.33
CA THR A 272 1.65 11.84 12.93
C THR A 272 0.13 11.87 12.75
N PRO A 273 -0.43 11.14 11.77
CA PRO A 273 -1.88 11.03 11.67
C PRO A 273 -2.44 10.45 12.99
N PRO A 274 -3.69 10.80 13.36
CA PRO A 274 -4.33 10.19 14.52
C PRO A 274 -4.24 8.66 14.40
N PRO A 275 -4.05 7.92 15.51
CA PRO A 275 -3.84 6.48 15.47
C PRO A 275 -4.92 5.79 14.62
N GLN A 276 -4.57 5.39 13.41
CA GLN A 276 -5.46 4.62 12.56
C GLN A 276 -5.30 3.17 12.97
N PHE A 277 -6.40 2.56 13.44
CA PHE A 277 -6.39 1.12 13.68
C PHE A 277 -6.37 0.40 12.33
N SER A 278 -5.22 -0.18 11.99
CA SER A 278 -5.09 -1.10 10.88
C SER A 278 -5.45 -2.51 11.36
N VAL A 279 -6.32 -3.19 10.61
CA VAL A 279 -6.79 -4.54 10.93
C VAL A 279 -6.14 -5.54 10.01
N GLY A 280 -5.48 -6.57 10.56
CA GLY A 280 -4.69 -7.51 9.75
C GLY A 280 -5.48 -8.20 8.64
N PHE A 281 -6.76 -8.52 8.84
CA PHE A 281 -7.58 -9.12 7.77
C PHE A 281 -7.87 -8.15 6.61
N VAL A 282 -7.89 -6.84 6.85
CA VAL A 282 -8.08 -5.84 5.78
C VAL A 282 -6.80 -5.74 4.95
N SER A 283 -5.63 -5.78 5.59
CA SER A 283 -4.34 -5.84 4.90
C SER A 283 -4.20 -7.14 4.09
N LEU A 284 -4.61 -8.28 4.66
CA LEU A 284 -4.66 -9.55 3.94
C LEU A 284 -5.58 -9.47 2.73
N GLY A 285 -6.78 -8.92 2.91
CA GLY A 285 -7.72 -8.67 1.82
C GLY A 285 -7.09 -7.83 0.70
N SER A 286 -6.35 -6.77 1.03
CA SER A 286 -5.65 -5.96 0.03
C SER A 286 -4.55 -6.76 -0.69
N GLY A 287 -3.77 -7.57 0.03
CA GLY A 287 -2.78 -8.47 -0.57
C GLY A 287 -3.40 -9.49 -1.55
N VAL A 288 -4.56 -10.05 -1.20
CA VAL A 288 -5.33 -10.97 -2.06
C VAL A 288 -5.86 -10.25 -3.31
N LEU A 289 -6.47 -9.06 -3.15
CA LEU A 289 -6.94 -8.26 -4.28
C LEU A 289 -5.79 -7.84 -5.21
N LEU A 290 -4.64 -7.50 -4.62
CA LEU A 290 -3.43 -7.11 -5.34
C LEU A 290 -2.89 -8.28 -6.18
N ALA A 291 -2.75 -9.46 -5.59
CA ALA A 291 -2.38 -10.69 -6.30
C ALA A 291 -3.36 -10.98 -7.45
N ALA A 292 -4.68 -10.95 -7.18
CA ALA A 292 -5.70 -11.16 -8.20
C ALA A 292 -5.60 -10.15 -9.35
N SER A 293 -5.26 -8.89 -9.07
CA SER A 293 -5.07 -7.86 -10.11
C SER A 293 -3.85 -8.13 -10.98
N ILE A 294 -2.75 -8.58 -10.38
CA ILE A 294 -1.52 -8.94 -11.11
C ILE A 294 -1.79 -10.13 -12.03
N PHE A 295 -2.40 -11.21 -11.51
CA PHE A 295 -2.68 -12.40 -12.31
C PHE A 295 -3.74 -12.14 -13.38
N ARG A 296 -4.76 -11.33 -13.10
CA ARG A 296 -5.68 -10.83 -14.13
C ARG A 296 -4.91 -10.12 -15.24
N GLN A 297 -4.02 -9.20 -14.92
CA GLN A 297 -3.26 -8.46 -15.94
C GLN A 297 -2.41 -9.40 -16.80
N LEU A 298 -1.70 -10.35 -16.19
CA LEU A 298 -0.88 -11.33 -16.90
C LEU A 298 -1.70 -12.24 -17.83
N LEU A 299 -2.90 -12.63 -17.40
CA LEU A 299 -3.81 -13.47 -18.18
C LEU A 299 -4.65 -12.68 -19.20
N SER A 300 -4.78 -11.36 -19.05
CA SER A 300 -5.64 -10.50 -19.89
C SER A 300 -5.12 -10.31 -21.32
N GLY A 301 -3.91 -10.78 -21.64
CA GLY A 301 -3.49 -11.05 -23.02
C GLY A 301 -4.43 -12.00 -23.79
N MET A 302 -5.43 -12.57 -23.12
CA MET A 302 -6.42 -13.52 -23.64
C MET A 302 -7.87 -13.00 -23.71
N ALA A 303 -8.10 -11.69 -23.86
CA ALA A 303 -9.42 -11.07 -24.10
C ALA A 303 -10.36 -10.94 -22.89
N LEU A 304 -9.91 -10.27 -21.82
CA LEU A 304 -10.84 -9.66 -20.86
C LEU A 304 -11.24 -8.24 -21.32
N PRO A 305 -12.51 -7.84 -21.21
CA PRO A 305 -12.90 -6.44 -21.39
C PRO A 305 -12.13 -5.59 -20.39
N GLN A 306 -11.55 -4.48 -20.87
CA GLN A 306 -10.75 -3.52 -20.12
C GLN A 306 -11.51 -3.12 -18.84
N ARG A 307 -11.13 -3.75 -17.72
CA ARG A 307 -11.81 -3.55 -16.45
C ARG A 307 -11.32 -2.26 -15.80
N SER A 308 -12.18 -1.68 -14.99
CA SER A 308 -11.87 -0.46 -14.25
C SER A 308 -10.59 -0.65 -13.43
N GLY A 309 -9.68 0.33 -13.46
CA GLY A 309 -8.36 0.21 -12.83
C GLY A 309 -8.36 0.01 -11.31
N MET A 310 -9.48 0.17 -10.59
CA MET A 310 -9.54 0.01 -9.12
C MET A 310 -10.58 -1.04 -8.70
N THR A 311 -10.15 -2.02 -7.91
CA THR A 311 -11.01 -2.97 -7.20
C THR A 311 -11.00 -2.66 -5.70
N THR A 312 -12.18 -2.59 -5.08
CA THR A 312 -12.35 -2.32 -3.64
C THR A 312 -13.19 -3.42 -3.02
N PHE A 313 -12.78 -3.91 -1.85
CA PHE A 313 -13.59 -4.75 -0.99
C PHE A 313 -13.85 -4.04 0.34
N ASN A 314 -15.12 -3.88 0.70
CA ASN A 314 -15.53 -3.25 1.95
C ASN A 314 -16.01 -4.30 2.94
N PHE A 315 -15.20 -4.59 3.96
CA PHE A 315 -15.50 -5.60 4.98
C PHE A 315 -16.67 -5.21 5.89
N LEU A 316 -17.07 -3.94 5.93
CA LEU A 316 -18.21 -3.51 6.73
C LEU A 316 -19.54 -4.03 6.17
N ASN A 317 -19.66 -4.16 4.85
CA ASN A 317 -20.90 -4.54 4.18
C ASN A 317 -20.75 -5.72 3.20
N GLY A 318 -19.53 -6.24 3.03
CA GLY A 318 -19.22 -7.33 2.13
C GLY A 318 -19.30 -6.95 0.66
N ASN A 319 -19.24 -5.67 0.32
CA ASN A 319 -19.34 -5.25 -1.06
C ASN A 319 -17.98 -5.33 -1.75
N LEU A 320 -17.92 -6.09 -2.84
CA LEU A 320 -16.85 -6.05 -3.83
C LEU A 320 -17.27 -5.10 -4.96
N GLY A 321 -16.43 -4.14 -5.29
CA GLY A 321 -16.74 -3.10 -6.26
C GLY A 321 -15.57 -2.82 -7.20
N GLU A 322 -15.92 -2.44 -8.42
CA GLU A 322 -15.01 -1.96 -9.46
C GLU A 322 -15.29 -0.49 -9.73
N SER A 323 -14.25 0.30 -9.92
CA SER A 323 -14.33 1.71 -10.24
C SER A 323 -13.06 2.17 -10.97
N ALA A 324 -13.15 3.26 -11.72
CA ALA A 324 -12.00 3.87 -12.34
C ALA A 324 -11.63 5.14 -11.56
N LEU A 325 -10.34 5.35 -11.34
CA LEU A 325 -9.84 6.63 -10.86
C LEU A 325 -9.44 7.48 -12.06
N ALA A 326 -10.15 8.60 -12.23
CA ALA A 326 -9.78 9.59 -13.23
C ALA A 326 -8.49 10.30 -12.84
N ARG A 327 -7.70 10.64 -13.86
CA ARG A 327 -6.55 11.53 -13.75
C ARG A 327 -6.92 12.80 -13.01
N ASP A 328 -6.09 13.18 -12.04
CA ASP A 328 -6.21 14.46 -11.38
C ASP A 328 -5.62 15.56 -12.30
N PRO A 329 -6.42 16.55 -12.74
CA PRO A 329 -5.95 17.62 -13.62
C PRO A 329 -4.86 18.49 -12.97
N GLN A 330 -4.72 18.46 -11.63
CA GLN A 330 -3.71 19.20 -10.88
C GLN A 330 -2.48 18.34 -10.54
N CYS A 331 -2.45 17.06 -10.94
CA CYS A 331 -1.35 16.17 -10.60
C CYS A 331 -0.04 16.61 -11.27
N GLN A 332 0.91 17.11 -10.49
CA GLN A 332 2.20 17.65 -10.97
C GLN A 332 3.05 16.65 -11.77
N ILE A 333 2.82 15.35 -11.60
CA ILE A 333 3.57 14.29 -12.28
C ILE A 333 3.02 14.06 -13.69
N CYS A 334 1.71 13.83 -13.82
CA CYS A 334 1.13 13.49 -15.11
C CYS A 334 0.55 14.69 -15.85
N SER A 335 0.11 15.77 -15.21
CA SER A 335 -0.54 16.89 -15.91
C SER A 335 0.36 17.56 -16.96
N ASN A 336 1.68 17.51 -16.76
CA ASN A 336 2.68 18.09 -17.65
C ASN A 336 3.14 17.13 -18.76
N LEU A 337 2.70 15.87 -18.75
CA LEU A 337 2.94 14.95 -19.87
C LEU A 337 1.98 15.35 -20.99
N THR A 338 2.41 16.31 -21.81
CA THR A 338 1.83 16.50 -23.14
C THR A 338 1.93 15.16 -23.84
N VAL A 339 0.79 14.56 -24.14
CA VAL A 339 0.71 13.33 -24.93
C VAL A 339 1.25 13.70 -26.31
N SER A 340 2.56 13.55 -26.52
CA SER A 340 3.07 13.42 -27.87
C SER A 340 2.50 12.09 -28.34
N PRO A 341 1.64 12.07 -29.37
CA PRO A 341 1.12 10.82 -29.91
C PRO A 341 2.35 9.99 -30.31
N ASP A 342 2.60 8.89 -29.61
CA ASP A 342 3.68 7.98 -29.96
C ASP A 342 3.29 7.30 -31.28
N PRO A 343 3.97 7.60 -32.40
CA PRO A 343 3.62 7.04 -33.69
C PRO A 343 3.90 5.52 -33.75
N SER A 344 4.63 4.94 -32.79
CA SER A 344 4.99 3.52 -32.78
C SER A 344 3.94 2.58 -32.18
N LEU A 345 2.90 3.13 -31.52
CA LEU A 345 1.78 2.35 -30.98
C LEU A 345 0.55 2.29 -31.91
N GLN A 346 0.66 2.75 -33.16
CA GLN A 346 -0.28 2.34 -34.20
C GLN A 346 -0.05 0.86 -34.48
N THR A 347 -0.73 0.01 -33.71
CA THR A 347 -0.85 -1.41 -34.02
C THR A 347 -1.45 -1.53 -35.41
N ASP A 348 -0.64 -2.07 -36.32
CA ASP A 348 -1.01 -2.42 -37.67
C ASP A 348 -2.09 -3.51 -37.59
N THR A 349 -3.36 -3.10 -37.47
CA THR A 349 -4.50 -4.01 -37.54
C THR A 349 -4.69 -4.40 -39.01
N GLY A 350 -3.72 -5.15 -39.54
CA GLY A 350 -3.80 -5.83 -40.81
C GLY A 350 -4.84 -6.95 -40.76
N LEU A 351 -6.11 -6.57 -40.71
CA LEU A 351 -7.25 -7.44 -41.02
C LEU A 351 -7.20 -7.71 -42.53
N THR A 352 -6.42 -8.71 -42.91
CA THR A 352 -6.48 -9.32 -44.24
C THR A 352 -7.88 -9.94 -44.38
N GLN A 353 -8.77 -9.27 -45.12
CA GLN A 353 -9.99 -9.89 -45.61
C GLN A 353 -9.59 -11.00 -46.59
N VAL A 354 -9.72 -12.25 -46.17
CA VAL A 354 -9.71 -13.40 -47.08
C VAL A 354 -11.13 -13.51 -47.63
N GLY A 355 -11.27 -13.24 -48.93
CA GLY A 355 -12.49 -13.45 -49.71
C GLY A 355 -12.66 -14.88 -50.19
#